data_AF-A0A1N6FZG1-F1
#
_entry.id   AF-A0A1N6FZG1-F1
#
_cell.length_a   1.000
_cell.length_b   1.000
_cell.length_c   1.000
_cell.angle_alpha   90.00
_cell.angle_beta   90.00
_cell.angle_gamma   90.00
#
_symmetry.space_group_name_H-M   'P 1'
#
loop_
_entity.id
_entity.type
_entity.pdbx_description
1 polymer ?
#
loop_
_entity_poly.entity_id
_entity_poly.type
_entity_poly.pdbx_seq_one_letter_code
_entity_poly.pdbx_strand_id
1 'polypeptide(L)'
;MTNTPEQSRDSTQTAKDTVKDLRDETLSTVQDLKEKAMAEAGQRAEAGKATVADEISGVGNALRRAADELHKGSPQERTFGRMATALADLSDKVRDKDLGEVAGDLSTFARNNPLAFLGGAALLGFAGTRLARASQRDAAPAGPAVDLGDPWHDDEDDEALDAAIRQQPSPYRAPATGETS
;
A
#
# COMPACT_ATOMS: atom_id res chain seq x y z
N MET A 1 -19.07 -46.08 28.37
CA MET A 1 -18.54 -44.98 27.52
C MET A 1 -18.69 -43.69 28.32
N THR A 2 -17.63 -43.24 28.98
CA THR A 2 -17.63 -42.00 29.80
C THR A 2 -16.82 -40.94 29.08
N ASN A 3 -17.47 -39.84 28.71
CA ASN A 3 -16.83 -38.64 28.17
C ASN A 3 -16.05 -37.92 29.28
N THR A 4 -14.75 -37.70 29.08
CA THR A 4 -13.85 -37.06 30.05
C THR A 4 -13.80 -35.53 29.84
N PRO A 5 -14.19 -34.70 30.82
CA PRO A 5 -14.20 -33.23 30.72
C PRO A 5 -12.85 -32.52 31.03
N GLU A 6 -11.76 -33.25 31.25
CA GLU A 6 -10.48 -32.68 31.75
C GLU A 6 -9.61 -31.99 30.69
N GLN A 7 -9.71 -32.37 29.41
CA GLN A 7 -8.86 -31.81 28.35
C GLN A 7 -9.25 -30.39 27.91
N SER A 8 -10.44 -29.92 28.32
CA SER A 8 -10.95 -28.59 27.95
C SER A 8 -10.45 -27.47 28.88
N ARG A 9 -10.00 -27.78 30.10
CA ARG A 9 -9.59 -26.78 31.10
C ARG A 9 -8.19 -26.22 30.87
N ASP A 10 -7.26 -27.07 30.44
CA ASP A 10 -5.86 -26.68 30.25
C ASP A 10 -5.69 -25.74 29.04
N SER A 11 -6.29 -26.10 27.91
CA SER A 11 -6.27 -25.29 26.68
C SER A 11 -6.95 -23.93 26.82
N THR A 12 -8.00 -23.83 27.65
CA THR A 12 -8.67 -22.53 27.90
C THR A 12 -7.92 -21.67 28.90
N GLN A 13 -7.10 -22.26 29.78
CA GLN A 13 -6.30 -21.51 30.73
C GLN A 13 -5.05 -20.94 30.04
N THR A 14 -4.32 -21.75 29.27
CA THR A 14 -3.18 -21.28 28.46
C THR A 14 -3.59 -20.20 27.46
N ALA A 15 -4.75 -20.36 26.80
CA ALA A 15 -5.26 -19.35 25.89
C ALA A 15 -5.60 -18.03 26.60
N LYS A 16 -6.12 -18.08 27.84
CA LYS A 16 -6.41 -16.86 28.62
C LYS A 16 -5.14 -16.17 29.09
N ASP A 17 -4.14 -16.93 29.50
CA ASP A 17 -2.85 -16.39 29.96
C ASP A 17 -2.11 -15.71 28.80
N THR A 18 -2.03 -16.37 27.64
CA THR A 18 -1.46 -15.76 26.42
C THR A 18 -2.22 -14.51 25.98
N VAL A 19 -3.56 -14.52 26.06
CA VAL A 19 -4.37 -13.34 25.74
C VAL A 19 -4.12 -12.21 26.72
N LYS A 20 -3.94 -12.51 28.01
CA LYS A 20 -3.71 -11.51 29.05
C LYS A 20 -2.35 -10.85 28.91
N ASP A 21 -1.30 -11.64 28.74
CA ASP A 21 0.07 -11.13 28.57
C ASP A 21 0.18 -10.27 27.31
N LEU A 22 -0.38 -10.74 26.19
CA LEU A 22 -0.43 -9.97 24.95
C LEU A 22 -1.25 -8.68 25.11
N ARG A 23 -2.31 -8.69 25.95
CA ARG A 23 -3.10 -7.50 26.22
C ARG A 23 -2.29 -6.48 26.99
N ASP A 24 -1.61 -6.89 28.05
CA ASP A 24 -0.92 -5.97 28.97
C ASP A 24 0.30 -5.33 28.28
N GLU A 25 1.05 -6.09 27.47
CA GLU A 25 2.16 -5.57 26.67
C GLU A 25 1.69 -4.65 25.52
N THR A 26 0.60 -5.03 24.84
CA THR A 26 0.06 -4.22 23.74
C THR A 26 -0.68 -2.98 24.25
N LEU A 27 -1.36 -3.04 25.39
CA LEU A 27 -2.18 -1.93 25.91
C LEU A 27 -1.36 -0.69 26.24
N SER A 28 -0.18 -0.86 26.83
CA SER A 28 0.72 0.27 27.15
C SER A 28 1.21 0.95 25.88
N THR A 29 1.75 0.16 24.94
CA THR A 29 2.22 0.63 23.64
C THR A 29 1.13 1.33 22.82
N VAL A 30 -0.09 0.77 22.82
CA VAL A 30 -1.23 1.34 22.10
C VAL A 30 -1.69 2.66 22.73
N GLN A 31 -1.64 2.81 24.05
CA GLN A 31 -2.02 4.05 24.71
C GLN A 31 -1.09 5.21 24.33
N ASP A 32 0.23 4.99 24.43
CA ASP A 32 1.23 6.01 24.06
C ASP A 32 1.16 6.38 22.58
N LEU A 33 0.98 5.37 21.71
CA LEU A 33 0.83 5.57 20.28
C LEU A 33 -0.46 6.33 19.95
N LYS A 34 -1.57 6.01 20.64
CA LYS A 34 -2.86 6.67 20.44
C LYS A 34 -2.78 8.16 20.76
N GLU A 35 -2.17 8.54 21.88
CA GLU A 35 -2.06 9.96 22.26
C GLU A 35 -1.29 10.77 21.21
N LYS A 36 -0.13 10.26 20.77
CA LYS A 36 0.68 10.88 19.72
C LYS A 36 -0.07 10.94 18.38
N ALA A 37 -0.69 9.83 17.99
CA ALA A 37 -1.46 9.75 16.74
C ALA A 37 -2.64 10.71 16.74
N MET A 38 -3.37 10.85 17.85
CA MET A 38 -4.51 11.78 17.96
C MET A 38 -4.07 13.24 17.87
N ALA A 39 -2.95 13.60 18.50
CA ALA A 39 -2.42 14.96 18.44
C ALA A 39 -1.96 15.35 17.02
N GLU A 40 -1.32 14.42 16.30
CA GLU A 40 -0.88 14.65 14.92
C GLU A 40 -2.01 14.57 13.90
N ALA A 41 -2.93 13.62 14.07
CA ALA A 41 -4.09 13.45 13.20
C ALA A 41 -5.05 14.64 13.34
N GLY A 42 -5.23 15.17 14.56
CA GLY A 42 -6.02 16.37 14.85
C GLY A 42 -5.76 17.51 13.87
N GLN A 43 -4.49 17.83 13.67
CA GLN A 43 -4.06 18.99 12.89
C GLN A 43 -4.14 18.77 11.38
N ARG A 44 -4.04 17.52 10.90
CA ARG A 44 -4.04 17.19 9.47
C ARG A 44 -5.37 16.67 8.96
N ALA A 45 -6.22 16.13 9.83
CA ALA A 45 -7.48 15.52 9.44
C ALA A 45 -8.45 16.53 8.85
N GLU A 46 -8.54 17.74 9.42
CA GLU A 46 -9.50 18.76 8.96
C GLU A 46 -9.35 19.08 7.46
N ALA A 47 -8.10 19.16 6.98
CA ALA A 47 -7.80 19.41 5.58
C ALA A 47 -8.08 18.21 4.67
N GLY A 48 -8.02 16.99 5.20
CA GLY A 48 -8.23 15.74 4.44
C GLY A 48 -9.67 15.24 4.41
N LYS A 49 -10.52 15.67 5.36
CA LYS A 49 -11.92 15.23 5.49
C LYS A 49 -12.73 15.46 4.23
N ALA A 50 -12.63 16.65 3.64
CA ALA A 50 -13.36 17.00 2.43
C ALA A 50 -13.00 16.07 1.26
N THR A 51 -11.70 15.88 1.00
CA THR A 51 -11.22 14.98 -0.06
C THR A 51 -11.71 13.55 0.14
N VAL A 52 -11.59 13.02 1.36
CA VAL A 52 -12.06 11.66 1.66
C VAL A 52 -13.58 11.54 1.52
N ALA A 53 -14.33 12.53 1.99
CA ALA A 53 -15.78 12.57 1.86
C ALA A 53 -16.20 12.59 0.39
N ASP A 54 -15.51 13.36 -0.46
CA ASP A 54 -15.80 13.45 -1.89
C ASP A 54 -15.53 12.14 -2.62
N GLU A 55 -14.44 11.44 -2.30
CA GLU A 55 -14.14 10.11 -2.85
C GLU A 55 -15.23 9.09 -2.45
N ILE A 56 -15.63 9.08 -1.17
CA ILE A 56 -16.71 8.21 -0.68
C ILE A 56 -18.03 8.52 -1.39
N SER A 57 -18.36 9.80 -1.55
CA SER A 57 -19.55 10.24 -2.29
C SER A 57 -19.49 9.83 -3.75
N GLY A 58 -18.32 9.94 -4.39
CA GLY A 58 -18.08 9.49 -5.76
C GLY A 58 -18.39 8.00 -5.96
N VAL A 59 -17.91 7.15 -5.04
CA VAL A 59 -18.21 5.72 -5.05
C VAL A 59 -19.71 5.46 -4.80
N GLY A 60 -20.31 6.16 -3.84
CA GLY A 60 -21.76 6.08 -3.57
C GLY A 60 -22.60 6.44 -4.80
N ASN A 61 -22.23 7.50 -5.50
CA ASN A 61 -22.88 7.95 -6.73
C ASN A 61 -22.71 6.93 -7.87
N ALA A 62 -21.53 6.33 -8.03
CA ALA A 62 -21.30 5.27 -9.01
C ALA A 62 -22.16 4.04 -8.73
N LEU A 63 -22.25 3.61 -7.46
CA LEU A 63 -23.12 2.52 -7.04
C LEU A 63 -24.60 2.85 -7.22
N ARG A 64 -25.00 4.11 -6.99
CA ARG A 64 -26.37 4.55 -7.21
C ARG A 64 -26.75 4.47 -8.68
N ARG A 65 -25.89 4.99 -9.57
CA ARG A 65 -26.07 4.89 -11.02
C ARG A 65 -26.15 3.42 -11.46
N ALA A 66 -25.27 2.57 -10.95
CA ALA A 66 -25.33 1.13 -11.23
C ALA A 66 -26.65 0.50 -10.76
N ALA A 67 -27.18 0.90 -9.59
CA ALA A 67 -28.49 0.44 -9.13
C ALA A 67 -29.63 0.90 -10.05
N ASP A 68 -29.57 2.14 -10.55
CA ASP A 68 -30.59 2.71 -11.45
C ASP A 68 -30.57 2.05 -12.84
N GLU A 69 -29.42 1.53 -13.29
CA GLU A 69 -29.28 0.73 -14.52
C GLU A 69 -29.75 -0.72 -14.36
N LEU A 70 -29.95 -1.20 -13.13
CA LEU A 70 -30.42 -2.55 -12.85
C LEU A 70 -31.95 -2.65 -12.99
N HIS A 71 -32.45 -3.88 -13.17
CA HIS A 71 -33.90 -4.09 -13.22
C HIS A 71 -34.57 -3.60 -11.93
N LYS A 72 -35.54 -2.70 -12.09
CA LYS A 72 -36.27 -2.07 -10.99
C LYS A 72 -36.92 -3.12 -10.09
N GLY A 73 -36.66 -3.06 -8.78
CA GLY A 73 -37.18 -4.01 -7.80
C GLY A 73 -36.37 -5.30 -7.68
N SER A 74 -35.26 -5.44 -8.40
CA SER A 74 -34.37 -6.59 -8.25
C SER A 74 -33.67 -6.60 -6.88
N PRO A 75 -33.35 -7.79 -6.32
CA PRO A 75 -32.54 -7.89 -5.09
C PRO A 75 -31.20 -7.14 -5.18
N GLN A 76 -30.61 -7.10 -6.37
CA GLN A 76 -29.37 -6.43 -6.66
C GLN A 76 -29.56 -4.91 -6.61
N GLU A 77 -30.56 -4.33 -7.29
CA GLU A 77 -30.89 -2.89 -7.22
C GLU A 77 -31.06 -2.43 -5.76
N ARG A 78 -31.83 -3.17 -4.96
CA ARG A 78 -31.99 -2.88 -3.51
C ARG A 78 -30.69 -2.96 -2.72
N THR A 79 -29.78 -3.85 -3.11
CA THR A 79 -28.51 -4.03 -2.39
C THR A 79 -27.52 -2.93 -2.73
N PHE A 80 -27.35 -2.62 -4.02
CA PHE A 80 -26.53 -1.50 -4.48
C PHE A 80 -27.07 -0.16 -3.97
N GLY A 81 -28.39 0.05 -3.99
CA GLY A 81 -29.02 1.26 -3.44
C GLY A 81 -28.79 1.44 -1.94
N ARG A 82 -28.83 0.35 -1.14
CA ARG A 82 -28.50 0.39 0.29
C ARG A 82 -27.04 0.74 0.54
N MET A 83 -26.12 0.18 -0.26
CA MET A 83 -24.70 0.52 -0.15
C MET A 83 -24.42 1.97 -0.54
N ALA A 84 -25.03 2.45 -1.62
CA ALA A 84 -24.93 3.84 -2.04
C ALA A 84 -25.41 4.81 -0.94
N THR A 85 -26.55 4.50 -0.31
CA THR A 85 -27.09 5.30 0.79
C THR A 85 -26.15 5.29 2.00
N ALA A 86 -25.64 4.11 2.39
CA ALA A 86 -24.70 4.00 3.49
C ALA A 86 -23.39 4.78 3.25
N LEU A 87 -22.91 4.83 2.00
CA LEU A 87 -21.74 5.61 1.62
C LEU A 87 -22.02 7.11 1.61
N ALA A 88 -23.19 7.55 1.15
CA ALA A 88 -23.60 8.95 1.25
C ALA A 88 -23.66 9.41 2.71
N ASP A 89 -24.33 8.64 3.58
CA ASP A 89 -24.38 8.92 5.02
C ASP A 89 -22.98 8.95 5.66
N LEU A 90 -22.07 8.10 5.17
CA LEU A 90 -20.69 8.08 5.64
C LEU A 90 -19.91 9.33 5.17
N SER A 91 -20.08 9.74 3.92
CA SER A 91 -19.45 10.95 3.37
C SER A 91 -19.84 12.18 4.19
N ASP A 92 -21.14 12.34 4.49
CA ASP A 92 -21.64 13.46 5.29
C ASP A 92 -21.07 13.42 6.72
N LYS A 93 -21.04 12.24 7.34
CA LYS A 93 -20.41 12.06 8.66
C LYS A 93 -18.93 12.38 8.67
N VAL A 94 -18.18 12.00 7.62
CA VAL A 94 -16.74 12.26 7.54
C VAL A 94 -16.47 13.76 7.37
N ARG A 95 -17.32 14.47 6.64
CA ARG A 95 -17.19 15.92 6.44
C ARG A 95 -17.48 16.72 7.71
N ASP A 96 -18.50 16.30 8.46
CA ASP A 96 -19.01 17.12 9.58
C ASP A 96 -18.50 16.69 10.96
N LYS A 97 -17.94 15.48 11.12
CA LYS A 97 -17.51 15.00 12.45
C LYS A 97 -16.09 15.35 12.83
N ASP A 98 -15.94 15.70 14.10
CA ASP A 98 -14.65 15.75 14.77
C ASP A 98 -14.10 14.37 15.08
N LEU A 99 -12.76 14.29 15.12
CA LEU A 99 -12.04 13.04 15.39
C LEU A 99 -12.43 12.40 16.74
N GLY A 100 -12.77 13.22 17.74
CA GLY A 100 -13.23 12.74 19.04
C GLY A 100 -14.57 11.99 18.97
N GLU A 101 -15.50 12.49 18.16
CA GLU A 101 -16.80 11.83 17.94
C GLU A 101 -16.64 10.54 17.15
N VAL A 102 -15.81 10.55 16.10
CA VAL A 102 -15.49 9.37 15.30
C VAL A 102 -14.87 8.27 16.17
N ALA A 103 -13.96 8.61 17.07
CA ALA A 103 -13.35 7.66 17.98
C ALA A 103 -14.37 7.04 18.97
N GLY A 104 -15.33 7.83 19.45
CA GLY A 104 -16.42 7.37 20.30
C GLY A 104 -17.36 6.38 19.61
N ASP A 105 -17.77 6.71 18.38
CA ASP A 105 -18.61 5.84 17.56
C ASP A 105 -17.90 4.54 17.20
N LEU A 106 -16.62 4.63 16.85
CA LEU A 106 -15.80 3.45 16.54
C LEU A 106 -15.67 2.53 17.76
N SER A 107 -15.52 3.09 18.96
CA SER A 107 -15.49 2.31 20.21
C SER A 107 -16.81 1.56 20.44
N THR A 108 -17.94 2.23 20.22
CA THR A 108 -19.28 1.63 20.34
C THR A 108 -19.48 0.53 19.29
N PHE A 109 -19.09 0.77 18.04
CA PHE A 109 -19.14 -0.22 16.97
C PHE A 109 -18.29 -1.46 17.31
N ALA A 110 -17.06 -1.26 17.79
CA ALA A 110 -16.15 -2.35 18.13
C ALA A 110 -16.71 -3.26 19.23
N ARG A 111 -17.39 -2.68 20.23
CA ARG A 111 -18.05 -3.42 21.31
C ARG A 111 -19.26 -4.21 20.82
N ASN A 112 -20.02 -3.65 19.87
CA ASN A 112 -21.22 -4.28 19.33
C ASN A 112 -20.91 -5.34 18.26
N ASN A 113 -19.80 -5.19 17.55
CA ASN A 113 -19.43 -6.06 16.43
C ASN A 113 -17.93 -6.45 16.50
N PRO A 114 -17.52 -7.23 17.52
CA PRO A 114 -16.10 -7.54 17.75
C PRO A 114 -15.44 -8.26 16.57
N LEU A 115 -16.17 -9.17 15.90
CA LEU A 115 -15.65 -9.88 14.72
C LEU A 115 -15.41 -8.95 13.53
N ALA A 116 -16.34 -8.03 13.27
CA ALA A 116 -16.19 -7.07 12.17
C ALA A 116 -15.02 -6.10 12.44
N PHE A 117 -14.87 -5.66 13.69
CA PHE A 117 -13.76 -4.80 14.09
C PHE A 117 -12.41 -5.50 13.93
N LEU A 118 -12.26 -6.73 14.42
CA LEU A 118 -11.02 -7.49 14.28
C LEU A 118 -10.70 -7.80 12.81
N GLY A 119 -11.70 -8.18 12.02
CA GLY A 119 -11.54 -8.42 10.58
C GLY A 119 -11.10 -7.15 9.83
N GLY A 120 -11.75 -6.02 10.11
CA GLY A 120 -11.38 -4.73 9.52
C GLY A 120 -9.98 -4.27 9.92
N ALA A 121 -9.63 -4.39 11.20
CA ALA A 121 -8.30 -4.04 11.70
C ALA A 121 -7.19 -4.90 11.05
N ALA A 122 -7.42 -6.20 10.90
CA ALA A 122 -6.48 -7.10 10.23
C ALA A 122 -6.29 -6.71 8.75
N LEU A 123 -7.37 -6.43 8.03
CA LEU A 123 -7.32 -5.99 6.63
C LEU A 123 -6.59 -4.65 6.48
N LEU A 124 -6.89 -3.68 7.34
CA LEU A 124 -6.20 -2.38 7.33
C LEU A 124 -4.72 -2.51 7.67
N GLY A 125 -4.35 -3.35 8.65
CA GLY A 125 -2.96 -3.64 8.97
C GLY A 125 -2.22 -4.29 7.79
N PHE A 126 -2.85 -5.25 7.12
CA PHE A 126 -2.29 -5.86 5.92
C PHE A 126 -2.16 -4.85 4.75
N ALA A 127 -3.18 -4.03 4.52
CA ALA A 127 -3.13 -2.98 3.49
C ALA A 127 -2.02 -1.96 3.79
N GLY A 128 -1.89 -1.54 5.04
CA GLY A 128 -0.84 -0.64 5.50
C GLY A 128 0.56 -1.23 5.32
N THR A 129 0.78 -2.49 5.70
CA THR A 129 2.06 -3.17 5.46
C THR A 129 2.36 -3.34 3.97
N ARG A 130 1.35 -3.63 3.15
CA ARG A 130 1.49 -3.70 1.70
C ARG A 130 1.88 -2.34 1.11
N LEU A 131 1.26 -1.25 1.56
CA LEU A 131 1.57 0.10 1.10
C LEU A 131 2.97 0.53 1.54
N ALA A 132 3.35 0.28 2.80
CA ALA A 132 4.69 0.56 3.31
C ALA A 132 5.77 -0.23 2.55
N ARG A 133 5.48 -1.49 2.18
CA ARG A 133 6.41 -2.28 1.36
C ARG A 133 6.44 -1.82 -0.10
N ALA A 134 5.34 -1.29 -0.62
CA ALA A 134 5.28 -0.72 -1.95
C ALA A 134 6.07 0.60 -2.03
N SER A 135 5.94 1.48 -1.03
CA SER A 135 6.69 2.75 -0.99
C SER A 135 8.21 2.54 -0.84
N GLN A 136 8.64 1.41 -0.27
CA GLN A 136 10.06 1.03 -0.22
C GLN A 136 10.61 0.56 -1.57
N ARG A 137 9.76 0.18 -2.53
CA ARG A 137 10.21 -0.21 -3.89
C ARG A 137 10.50 0.99 -4.78
N ASP A 138 9.98 2.17 -4.43
CA ASP A 138 10.35 3.44 -5.08
C ASP A 138 11.63 4.03 -4.47
N ALA A 139 12.06 3.54 -3.30
CA ALA A 139 13.41 3.70 -2.78
C ALA A 139 14.30 2.55 -3.26
N ALA A 140 14.33 2.30 -4.57
CA ALA A 140 15.57 1.77 -5.12
C ALA A 140 16.61 2.88 -4.85
N PRO A 141 17.64 2.65 -4.03
CA PRO A 141 18.84 3.45 -4.23
C PRO A 141 19.17 3.31 -5.71
N ALA A 142 19.60 4.39 -6.36
CA ALA A 142 20.61 4.21 -7.40
C ALA A 142 21.56 3.16 -6.80
N GLY A 143 21.58 1.95 -7.34
CA GLY A 143 22.47 0.90 -6.85
C GLY A 143 23.87 1.51 -6.73
N PRO A 144 24.82 0.89 -6.00
CA PRO A 144 26.21 1.30 -6.15
C PRO A 144 26.41 1.42 -7.65
N ALA A 145 26.72 2.64 -8.13
CA ALA A 145 27.03 2.81 -9.52
C ALA A 145 28.12 1.78 -9.72
N VAL A 146 27.78 0.69 -10.40
CA VAL A 146 28.77 -0.02 -11.18
C VAL A 146 29.22 1.12 -12.07
N ASP A 147 30.32 1.74 -11.66
CA ASP A 147 31.20 2.48 -12.52
C ASP A 147 31.67 1.42 -13.51
N LEU A 148 30.79 1.14 -14.46
CA LEU A 148 31.13 0.71 -15.78
C LEU A 148 31.87 1.93 -16.31
N GLY A 149 33.14 2.06 -15.90
CA GLY A 149 34.04 3.07 -16.39
C GLY A 149 33.82 3.09 -17.89
N ASP A 150 33.29 4.21 -18.36
CA ASP A 150 32.86 4.38 -19.73
C ASP A 150 34.09 4.04 -20.59
N PRO A 151 34.14 2.87 -21.26
CA PRO A 151 35.36 2.45 -21.95
C PRO A 151 35.63 3.27 -23.22
N TRP A 152 34.86 4.34 -23.40
CA TRP A 152 34.89 5.24 -24.54
C TRP A 152 35.28 6.67 -24.16
N HIS A 153 35.91 6.86 -23.00
CA HIS A 153 36.59 8.10 -22.65
C HIS A 153 37.93 7.82 -21.95
N ASP A 154 38.90 7.35 -22.73
CA ASP A 154 40.32 7.56 -22.45
C ASP A 154 40.91 8.33 -23.64
N ASP A 155 40.98 9.66 -23.50
CA ASP A 155 41.69 10.58 -24.41
C ASP A 155 43.23 10.57 -24.16
N GLU A 156 43.84 9.43 -23.80
CA GLU A 156 45.26 9.40 -23.40
C GLU A 156 46.14 8.32 -24.07
N ASP A 157 45.63 7.50 -25.01
CA ASP A 157 46.44 6.42 -25.63
C ASP A 157 46.78 6.62 -27.13
N ASP A 158 46.47 7.77 -27.72
CA ASP A 158 46.72 8.02 -29.16
C ASP A 158 48.20 8.29 -29.51
N GLU A 159 49.05 8.68 -28.55
CA GLU A 159 50.45 9.03 -28.84
C GLU A 159 51.37 7.80 -29.00
N ALA A 160 51.04 6.69 -28.35
CA ALA A 160 51.84 5.45 -28.41
C ALA A 160 51.58 4.64 -29.69
N LEU A 161 50.34 4.69 -30.21
CA LEU A 161 49.93 3.98 -31.42
C LEU A 161 50.41 4.68 -32.70
N ASP A 162 50.41 6.02 -32.71
CA ASP A 162 50.83 6.81 -33.89
C ASP A 162 52.35 6.74 -34.14
N ALA A 163 53.16 6.55 -33.08
CA ALA A 163 54.60 6.33 -33.17
C ALA A 163 54.97 4.97 -33.82
N ALA A 164 54.13 3.95 -33.63
CA ALA A 164 54.32 2.62 -34.21
C ALA A 164 53.88 2.55 -35.69
N ILE A 165 52.84 3.31 -36.07
CA ILE A 165 52.27 3.32 -37.43
C ILE A 165 53.17 4.07 -38.42
N ARG A 166 53.92 5.09 -37.97
CA ARG A 166 54.79 5.91 -38.84
C ARG A 166 56.00 5.16 -39.43
N GLN A 167 56.30 3.94 -38.96
CA GLN A 167 57.56 3.25 -39.24
C GLN A 167 57.50 2.07 -40.22
N GLN A 168 56.37 1.77 -40.87
CA GLN A 168 56.34 0.73 -41.91
C GLN A 168 55.79 1.21 -43.26
N PRO A 169 56.64 1.23 -44.31
CA PRO A 169 56.27 1.67 -45.65
C PRO A 169 55.45 0.62 -46.41
N SER A 170 54.42 1.06 -47.12
CA SER A 170 53.66 0.24 -48.07
C SER A 170 54.60 -0.36 -49.13
N PRO A 171 54.37 -1.63 -49.52
CA PRO A 171 53.81 -1.79 -50.86
C PRO A 171 52.89 -3.02 -50.97
N TYR A 172 51.84 -2.92 -51.78
CA TYR A 172 51.77 -3.68 -53.05
C TYR A 172 50.45 -3.40 -53.77
N ARG A 173 50.56 -3.22 -55.08
CA ARG A 173 49.52 -2.83 -56.04
C ARG A 173 49.07 -4.07 -56.81
N ALA A 174 47.77 -4.25 -56.99
CA ALA A 174 47.23 -5.28 -57.88
C ALA A 174 46.03 -4.75 -58.71
N PRO A 175 45.77 -5.34 -59.90
CA PRO A 175 45.37 -4.61 -61.10
C PRO A 175 43.87 -4.58 -61.40
N ALA A 176 43.48 -3.56 -62.16
CA ALA A 176 42.13 -3.37 -62.69
C ALA A 176 41.78 -4.46 -63.72
N THR A 177 40.70 -5.19 -63.48
CA THR A 177 40.05 -6.06 -64.48
C THR A 177 38.80 -5.37 -64.98
N GLY A 178 38.81 -5.09 -66.29
CA GLY A 178 37.75 -4.41 -67.00
C GLY A 178 36.50 -5.27 -67.18
N GLU A 179 35.38 -4.56 -67.26
CA GLU A 179 34.07 -5.08 -67.66
C GLU A 179 33.95 -4.95 -69.18
N THR A 180 33.69 -6.08 -69.86
CA THR A 180 33.36 -6.13 -71.28
C THR A 180 31.84 -6.16 -71.46
N SER A 181 31.35 -5.37 -72.43
CA SER A 181 30.00 -5.47 -73.02
C SER A 181 29.79 -6.74 -73.83
#